data_AF-A0AA48I167-F1
#
_entry.id   AF-A0AA48I167-F1
#
_cell.length_a   1.000
_cell.length_b   1.000
_cell.length_c   1.000
_cell.angle_alpha   90.00
_cell.angle_beta   90.00
_cell.angle_gamma   90.00
#
_symmetry.space_group_name_H-M   'P 1'
#
loop_
_entity.id
_entity.type
_entity.pdbx_description
1 polymer ?
#
loop_
_entity_poly.entity_id
_entity_poly.type
_entity_poly.pdbx_seq_one_letter_code
_entity_poly.pdbx_strand_id
1 'polypeptide(L)'
;MPISTTYPPLYTISHPPPTLSKVAGSLPGNEETLLLFSADRIPFRIPTHQLATASTAFLSSSSLNRAGQRQLRFSDPRIETSSILNPFSELILDAGLTSPTLLKLNVATATGLVRFLQKWDCPGLLRLALACMHHGYTAGAVKSWVIFMAACVAEDADIVASMLNDPRHGGWKREGLSKAADDLTLDIDVRGYPFEWWAMVPAGFQWAVGKAMTYGDKYPQSVRGRGDVFRELLKAAKA
;
A
#
# COMPACT_ATOMS: atom_id res chain seq x y z
N MET A 1 57.89 -13.92 -28.43
CA MET A 1 56.69 -14.75 -28.61
C MET A 1 55.48 -13.90 -28.23
N PRO A 2 54.56 -13.56 -29.14
CA PRO A 2 53.41 -12.73 -28.81
C PRO A 2 52.27 -13.59 -28.23
N ILE A 3 51.69 -13.15 -27.13
CA ILE A 3 50.57 -13.82 -26.44
C ILE A 3 49.29 -13.33 -27.10
N SER A 4 48.67 -14.20 -27.90
CA SER A 4 47.37 -13.95 -28.53
C SER A 4 46.27 -14.03 -27.47
N THR A 5 45.58 -12.91 -27.21
CA THR A 5 44.43 -12.84 -26.30
C THR A 5 43.14 -12.85 -27.13
N THR A 6 42.55 -14.02 -27.27
CA THR A 6 41.25 -14.22 -27.92
C THR A 6 40.15 -13.94 -26.91
N TYR A 7 39.40 -12.85 -27.08
CA TYR A 7 38.22 -12.57 -26.26
C TYR A 7 37.01 -13.40 -26.75
N PRO A 8 36.19 -13.95 -25.84
CA PRO A 8 34.98 -14.67 -26.23
C PRO A 8 33.89 -13.71 -26.73
N PRO A 9 33.00 -14.17 -27.63
CA PRO A 9 31.91 -13.36 -28.18
C PRO A 9 30.87 -13.02 -27.11
N LEU A 10 30.40 -11.77 -27.13
CA LEU A 10 29.31 -11.27 -26.31
C LEU A 10 28.01 -11.95 -26.73
N TYR A 11 27.42 -12.74 -25.82
CA TYR A 11 26.09 -13.29 -26.00
C TYR A 11 25.04 -12.19 -25.84
N THR A 12 24.37 -11.85 -26.94
CA THR A 12 23.18 -10.99 -26.92
C THR A 12 22.03 -11.78 -26.29
N ILE A 13 21.72 -11.49 -25.02
CA ILE A 13 20.53 -12.05 -24.36
C ILE A 13 19.30 -11.43 -25.01
N SER A 14 18.67 -12.13 -25.94
CA SER A 14 17.36 -11.74 -26.48
C SER A 14 16.31 -12.03 -25.41
N HIS A 15 15.91 -11.01 -24.66
CA HIS A 15 14.75 -11.14 -23.79
C HIS A 15 13.50 -11.38 -24.65
N PRO A 16 12.71 -12.43 -24.40
CA PRO A 16 11.42 -12.59 -25.04
C PRO A 16 10.54 -11.37 -24.72
N PRO A 17 9.70 -10.92 -25.66
CA PRO A 17 8.79 -9.81 -25.40
C PRO A 17 7.92 -10.14 -24.18
N PRO A 18 7.68 -9.19 -23.26
CA PRO A 18 6.83 -9.41 -22.11
C PRO A 18 5.46 -9.90 -22.59
N THR A 19 5.07 -11.09 -22.14
CA THR A 19 3.76 -11.67 -22.41
C THR A 19 2.68 -10.69 -21.98
N LEU A 20 1.84 -10.31 -22.94
CA LEU A 20 0.74 -9.38 -22.76
C LEU A 20 -0.16 -9.83 -21.60
N SER A 21 -0.13 -9.02 -20.55
CA SER A 21 -1.27 -8.64 -19.70
C SER A 21 -2.03 -9.77 -19.02
N LYS A 22 -1.98 -9.78 -17.68
CA LYS A 22 -3.18 -10.10 -16.90
C LYS A 22 -4.25 -9.08 -17.31
N VAL A 23 -5.02 -9.41 -18.33
CA VAL A 23 -6.26 -8.69 -18.64
C VAL A 23 -7.22 -9.06 -17.51
N ALA A 24 -7.42 -8.12 -16.59
CA ALA A 24 -8.46 -8.25 -15.59
C ALA A 24 -9.81 -8.25 -16.33
N GLY A 25 -10.38 -9.44 -16.55
CA GLY A 25 -11.68 -9.64 -17.18
C GLY A 25 -11.71 -9.43 -18.69
N SER A 26 -12.39 -10.33 -19.41
CA SER A 26 -12.77 -10.09 -20.81
C SER A 26 -13.75 -8.90 -20.86
N LEU A 27 -13.26 -7.72 -21.20
CA LEU A 27 -14.11 -6.54 -21.37
C LEU A 27 -15.05 -6.73 -22.58
N PRO A 28 -16.32 -6.31 -22.49
CA PRO A 28 -17.21 -6.31 -23.65
C PRO A 28 -16.62 -5.42 -24.75
N GLY A 29 -16.67 -5.88 -26.01
CA GLY A 29 -15.89 -5.36 -27.14
C GLY A 29 -16.11 -3.88 -27.53
N ASN A 30 -17.02 -3.17 -26.87
CA ASN A 30 -17.38 -1.77 -27.17
C ASN A 30 -17.01 -0.78 -26.06
N GLU A 31 -16.42 -1.20 -24.95
CA GLU A 31 -16.06 -0.25 -23.89
C GLU A 31 -14.79 0.54 -24.23
N GLU A 32 -14.86 1.86 -24.10
CA GLU A 32 -13.68 2.72 -24.18
C GLU A 32 -12.76 2.40 -22.99
N THR A 33 -11.52 2.02 -23.30
CA THR A 33 -10.52 1.66 -22.30
C THR A 33 -9.31 2.59 -22.38
N LEU A 34 -8.78 2.95 -21.22
CA LEU A 34 -7.54 3.69 -21.10
C LEU A 34 -6.41 2.71 -20.77
N LEU A 35 -5.30 2.82 -21.51
CA LEU A 35 -4.12 1.97 -21.30
C LEU A 35 -3.16 2.64 -20.30
N LEU A 36 -3.06 2.06 -19.11
CA LEU A 36 -2.10 2.48 -18.10
C LEU A 36 -0.80 1.70 -18.26
N PHE A 37 0.35 2.37 -18.26
CA PHE A 37 1.66 1.74 -18.18
C PHE A 37 2.28 2.05 -16.83
N SER A 38 2.58 1.02 -16.06
CA SER A 38 3.34 1.16 -14.82
C SER A 38 4.75 1.72 -15.07
N ALA A 39 5.41 2.18 -14.02
CA ALA A 39 6.80 2.63 -14.05
C ALA A 39 7.77 1.51 -14.51
N ASP A 40 7.46 0.26 -14.18
CA ASP A 40 8.13 -0.96 -14.68
C ASP A 40 7.59 -1.46 -16.04
N ARG A 41 6.86 -0.60 -16.77
CA ARG A 41 6.42 -0.77 -18.17
C ARG A 41 5.42 -1.91 -18.40
N ILE A 42 4.72 -2.34 -17.36
CA ILE A 42 3.66 -3.34 -17.45
C ILE A 42 2.35 -2.64 -17.83
N PRO A 43 1.66 -3.11 -18.89
CA PRO A 43 0.40 -2.53 -19.33
C PRO A 43 -0.80 -3.05 -18.53
N PHE A 44 -1.70 -2.14 -18.17
CA PHE A 44 -3.00 -2.40 -17.55
C PHE A 44 -4.09 -1.73 -18.39
N ARG A 45 -5.15 -2.48 -18.69
CA ARG A 45 -6.29 -1.98 -19.46
C ARG A 45 -7.48 -1.83 -18.53
N ILE A 46 -7.95 -0.60 -18.33
CA ILE A 46 -9.08 -0.31 -17.43
C ILE A 46 -10.12 0.50 -18.20
N PRO A 47 -11.43 0.24 -18.02
CA PRO A 47 -12.48 1.05 -18.61
C PRO A 47 -12.34 2.52 -18.23
N THR A 48 -12.40 3.40 -19.23
CA THR A 48 -12.21 4.85 -19.07
C THR A 48 -13.21 5.43 -18.07
N HIS A 49 -14.45 4.94 -18.08
CA HIS A 49 -15.51 5.41 -17.18
C HIS A 49 -15.23 5.08 -15.69
N GLN A 50 -14.60 3.93 -15.41
CA GLN A 50 -14.22 3.57 -14.04
C GLN A 50 -13.10 4.46 -13.53
N LEU A 51 -12.06 4.69 -14.34
CA LEU A 51 -10.98 5.63 -14.00
C LEU A 51 -11.51 7.05 -13.79
N ALA A 52 -12.44 7.50 -14.65
CA ALA A 52 -13.07 8.80 -14.51
C ALA A 52 -13.87 8.94 -13.21
N THR A 53 -14.53 7.87 -12.78
CA THR A 53 -15.27 7.82 -11.50
C THR A 53 -14.32 7.83 -10.31
N ALA A 54 -13.14 7.19 -10.44
CA ALA A 54 -12.13 7.17 -9.39
C ALA A 54 -11.43 8.52 -9.23
N SER A 55 -11.02 9.15 -10.33
CA SER A 55 -10.38 10.47 -10.36
C SER A 55 -10.31 11.06 -11.76
N THR A 56 -10.62 12.35 -11.89
CA THR A 56 -10.46 13.11 -13.15
C THR A 56 -9.00 13.33 -13.53
N ALA A 57 -8.06 13.12 -12.60
CA ALA A 57 -6.62 13.25 -12.85
C ALA A 57 -6.14 12.26 -13.92
N PHE A 58 -6.65 11.03 -13.92
CA PHE A 58 -6.26 10.02 -14.92
C PHE A 58 -6.59 10.47 -16.35
N LEU A 59 -7.75 11.07 -16.56
CA LEU A 59 -8.15 11.58 -17.87
C LEU A 59 -7.32 12.80 -18.27
N SER A 60 -7.09 13.70 -17.32
CA SER A 60 -6.36 14.95 -17.56
C SER A 60 -4.87 14.70 -17.88
N SER A 61 -4.28 13.68 -17.26
CA SER A 61 -2.87 13.30 -17.47
C SER A 61 -2.65 12.33 -18.63
N SER A 62 -3.72 11.76 -19.19
CA SER A 62 -3.60 10.84 -20.32
C SER A 62 -3.31 11.56 -21.65
N SER A 63 -2.67 10.84 -22.56
CA SER A 63 -2.32 11.30 -23.91
C SER A 63 -2.88 10.35 -24.96
N LEU A 64 -3.08 10.83 -26.19
CA LEU A 64 -3.43 9.96 -27.31
C LEU A 64 -2.15 9.40 -27.95
N ASN A 65 -2.13 8.10 -28.23
CA ASN A 65 -1.07 7.49 -29.02
C ASN A 65 -1.30 7.70 -30.53
N ARG A 66 -0.36 7.22 -31.37
CA ARG A 66 -0.46 7.35 -32.85
C ARG A 66 -1.70 6.68 -33.45
N ALA A 67 -2.25 5.68 -32.77
CA ALA A 67 -3.47 4.97 -33.17
C ALA A 67 -4.73 5.63 -32.60
N GLY A 68 -4.62 6.80 -31.96
CA GLY A 68 -5.76 7.50 -31.34
C GLY A 68 -6.24 6.88 -30.02
N GLN A 69 -5.53 5.89 -29.47
CA GLN A 69 -5.88 5.28 -28.19
C GLN A 69 -5.32 6.09 -27.01
N ARG A 70 -6.16 6.33 -26.01
CA ARG A 70 -5.79 7.04 -24.79
C ARG A 70 -4.89 6.17 -23.90
N GLN A 71 -3.75 6.71 -23.52
CA GLN A 71 -2.75 6.04 -22.67
C GLN A 71 -2.22 6.98 -21.59
N LEU A 72 -1.84 6.41 -20.45
CA LEU A 72 -1.16 7.10 -19.36
C LEU A 72 0.09 6.31 -18.98
N ARG A 73 1.23 6.99 -18.86
CA ARG A 73 2.50 6.38 -18.47
C ARG A 73 2.89 6.92 -17.11
N PHE A 74 2.97 6.02 -16.15
CA PHE A 74 3.45 6.33 -14.82
C PHE A 74 4.99 6.37 -14.79
N SER A 75 5.53 7.13 -13.85
CA SER A 75 6.97 7.43 -13.78
C SER A 75 7.58 7.33 -12.40
N ASP A 76 6.79 7.27 -11.32
CA ASP A 76 7.29 7.11 -9.95
C ASP A 76 7.51 5.62 -9.63
N PRO A 77 8.78 5.14 -9.57
CA PRO A 77 9.08 3.74 -9.35
C PRO A 77 8.78 3.26 -7.92
N ARG A 78 8.40 4.16 -7.01
CA ARG A 78 8.13 3.80 -5.61
C ARG A 78 6.67 3.43 -5.38
N ILE A 79 5.75 4.03 -6.13
CA ILE A 79 4.30 3.89 -5.89
C ILE A 79 3.49 3.64 -7.17
N GLU A 80 4.06 3.75 -8.36
CA GLU A 80 3.35 3.52 -9.63
C GLU A 80 3.87 2.29 -10.38
N THR A 81 4.25 1.25 -9.64
CA THR A 81 4.71 -0.03 -10.17
C THR A 81 3.54 -1.00 -10.42
N SER A 82 3.80 -2.06 -11.18
CA SER A 82 2.83 -3.13 -11.42
C SER A 82 2.34 -3.81 -10.13
N SER A 83 3.20 -3.91 -9.11
CA SER A 83 2.83 -4.46 -7.79
C SER A 83 1.78 -3.62 -7.06
N ILE A 84 1.73 -2.31 -7.30
CA ILE A 84 0.71 -1.40 -6.75
C ILE A 84 -0.51 -1.31 -7.68
N LEU A 85 -0.29 -1.29 -9.00
CA LEU A 85 -1.38 -1.20 -9.97
C LEU A 85 -2.24 -2.46 -10.03
N ASN A 86 -1.70 -3.64 -9.72
CA ASN A 86 -2.48 -4.87 -9.60
C ASN A 86 -3.62 -4.73 -8.56
N PRO A 87 -3.35 -4.48 -7.26
CA PRO A 87 -4.42 -4.32 -6.30
C PRO A 87 -5.29 -3.07 -6.56
N PHE A 88 -4.74 -2.00 -7.15
CA PHE A 88 -5.56 -0.87 -7.61
C PHE A 88 -6.57 -1.29 -8.69
N SER A 89 -6.14 -2.08 -9.68
CA SER A 89 -7.01 -2.57 -10.76
C SER A 89 -8.13 -3.48 -10.23
N GLU A 90 -7.83 -4.35 -9.27
CA GLU A 90 -8.84 -5.19 -8.62
C GLU A 90 -9.83 -4.36 -7.78
N LEU A 91 -9.31 -3.34 -7.09
CA LEU A 91 -10.14 -2.43 -6.29
C LEU A 91 -11.10 -1.61 -7.16
N ILE A 92 -10.65 -1.11 -8.31
CA ILE A 92 -11.48 -0.27 -9.18
C ILE A 92 -12.47 -1.08 -10.01
N LEU A 93 -12.08 -2.29 -10.46
CA LEU A 93 -12.93 -3.14 -11.32
C LEU A 93 -13.99 -3.88 -10.51
N ASP A 94 -13.58 -4.47 -9.39
CA ASP A 94 -14.39 -5.46 -8.68
C ASP A 94 -14.70 -5.04 -7.24
N ALA A 95 -14.37 -3.80 -6.84
CA ALA A 95 -14.42 -3.35 -5.44
C ALA A 95 -13.64 -4.27 -4.48
N GLY A 96 -12.68 -5.06 -5.00
CA GLY A 96 -11.95 -6.08 -4.24
C GLY A 96 -12.75 -7.36 -3.90
N LEU A 97 -13.89 -7.61 -4.56
CA LEU A 97 -14.80 -8.71 -4.23
C LEU A 97 -14.40 -10.08 -4.83
N THR A 98 -13.82 -10.09 -6.03
CA THR A 98 -13.53 -11.30 -6.82
C THR A 98 -12.14 -11.89 -6.56
N SER A 99 -11.14 -11.02 -6.35
CA SER A 99 -9.75 -11.40 -6.11
C SER A 99 -9.24 -10.68 -4.87
N PRO A 100 -8.99 -11.38 -3.75
CA PRO A 100 -8.58 -10.75 -2.51
C PRO A 100 -7.07 -10.46 -2.48
N THR A 101 -6.46 -9.94 -3.56
CA THR A 101 -5.05 -9.53 -3.46
C THR A 101 -4.87 -8.44 -2.40
N LEU A 102 -5.90 -7.61 -2.19
CA LEU A 102 -6.00 -6.67 -1.08
C LEU A 102 -5.87 -7.33 0.31
N LEU A 103 -6.27 -8.61 0.44
CA LEU A 103 -6.13 -9.36 1.69
C LEU A 103 -4.73 -9.95 1.88
N LYS A 104 -3.94 -10.05 0.80
CA LYS A 104 -2.61 -10.65 0.78
C LYS A 104 -1.50 -9.59 0.68
N LEU A 105 -1.82 -8.32 0.89
CA LEU A 105 -0.84 -7.25 0.80
C LEU A 105 0.19 -7.36 1.93
N ASN A 106 1.45 -7.15 1.57
CA ASN A 106 2.47 -6.81 2.55
C ASN A 106 2.45 -5.29 2.84
N VAL A 107 3.22 -4.86 3.85
CA VAL A 107 3.27 -3.45 4.28
C VAL A 107 3.66 -2.51 3.13
N ALA A 108 4.65 -2.88 2.33
CA ALA A 108 5.14 -2.05 1.22
C ALA A 108 4.05 -1.86 0.15
N THR A 109 3.33 -2.92 -0.22
CA THR A 109 2.26 -2.82 -1.22
C THR A 109 1.04 -2.08 -0.67
N ALA A 110 0.66 -2.29 0.59
CA ALA A 110 -0.48 -1.59 1.20
C ALA A 110 -0.23 -0.08 1.35
N THR A 111 0.94 0.31 1.87
CA THR A 111 1.31 1.72 2.00
C THR A 111 1.57 2.37 0.63
N GLY A 112 2.15 1.64 -0.31
CA GLY A 112 2.31 2.08 -1.70
C GLY A 112 0.96 2.33 -2.39
N LEU A 113 -0.02 1.45 -2.17
CA LEU A 113 -1.39 1.63 -2.68
C LEU A 113 -2.05 2.88 -2.08
N VAL A 114 -1.95 3.10 -0.77
CA VAL A 114 -2.45 4.32 -0.12
C VAL A 114 -1.82 5.56 -0.75
N ARG A 115 -0.49 5.60 -0.90
CA ARG A 115 0.22 6.73 -1.50
C ARG A 115 -0.14 6.95 -2.97
N PHE A 116 -0.33 5.87 -3.72
CA PHE A 116 -0.82 5.93 -5.10
C PHE A 116 -2.21 6.57 -5.16
N LEU A 117 -3.15 6.11 -4.33
CA LEU A 117 -4.51 6.66 -4.28
C LEU A 117 -4.53 8.13 -3.81
N GLN A 118 -3.65 8.53 -2.90
CA GLN A 118 -3.47 9.93 -2.50
C GLN A 118 -2.89 10.77 -3.64
N LYS A 119 -1.83 10.31 -4.31
CA LYS A 119 -1.18 11.02 -5.43
C LYS A 119 -2.15 11.29 -6.58
N TRP A 120 -3.00 10.31 -6.88
CA TRP A 120 -3.97 10.37 -7.97
C TRP A 120 -5.33 10.91 -7.53
N ASP A 121 -5.44 11.47 -6.33
CA ASP A 121 -6.66 12.07 -5.76
C ASP A 121 -7.89 11.15 -5.91
N CYS A 122 -7.77 9.93 -5.36
CA CYS A 122 -8.80 8.89 -5.40
C CYS A 122 -9.43 8.68 -4.01
N PRO A 123 -10.07 9.69 -3.37
CA PRO A 123 -10.50 9.60 -1.97
C PRO A 123 -11.55 8.51 -1.72
N GLY A 124 -12.45 8.26 -2.67
CA GLY A 124 -13.46 7.20 -2.57
C GLY A 124 -12.83 5.81 -2.53
N LEU A 125 -11.90 5.55 -3.46
CA LEU A 125 -11.16 4.28 -3.50
C LEU A 125 -10.21 4.15 -2.31
N LEU A 126 -9.61 5.23 -1.81
CA LEU A 126 -8.80 5.19 -0.59
C LEU A 126 -9.60 4.70 0.61
N ARG A 127 -10.80 5.25 0.82
CA ARG A 127 -11.71 4.79 1.90
C ARG A 127 -12.12 3.34 1.71
N LEU A 128 -12.45 2.94 0.48
CA LEU A 128 -12.80 1.56 0.17
C LEU A 128 -11.63 0.60 0.44
N ALA A 129 -10.41 0.95 0.01
CA ALA A 129 -9.21 0.14 0.25
C ALA A 129 -8.96 -0.06 1.75
N LEU A 130 -9.04 1.01 2.55
CA LEU A 130 -8.89 0.94 4.00
C LEU A 130 -10.00 0.11 4.64
N ALA A 131 -11.26 0.26 4.20
CA ALA A 131 -12.37 -0.53 4.68
C ALA A 131 -12.20 -2.03 4.35
N CYS A 132 -11.78 -2.38 3.14
CA CYS A 132 -11.49 -3.75 2.73
C CYS A 132 -10.34 -4.35 3.56
N MET A 133 -9.25 -3.62 3.75
CA MET A 133 -8.12 -4.08 4.56
C MET A 133 -8.51 -4.23 6.04
N HIS A 134 -9.29 -3.29 6.59
CA HIS A 134 -9.78 -3.36 7.96
C HIS A 134 -10.76 -4.52 8.16
N HIS A 135 -11.70 -4.73 7.23
CA HIS A 135 -12.58 -5.90 7.23
C HIS A 135 -11.76 -7.20 7.15
N GLY A 136 -10.78 -7.25 6.24
CA GLY A 136 -9.83 -8.35 6.12
C GLY A 136 -9.09 -8.63 7.43
N TYR A 137 -8.71 -7.58 8.16
CA TYR A 137 -8.10 -7.71 9.48
C TYR A 137 -9.08 -8.33 10.50
N THR A 138 -10.33 -7.81 10.57
CA THR A 138 -11.34 -8.36 11.48
C THR A 138 -11.68 -9.83 11.19
N ALA A 139 -11.55 -10.25 9.93
CA ALA A 139 -11.74 -11.63 9.48
C ALA A 139 -10.49 -12.52 9.62
N GLY A 140 -9.35 -11.98 10.09
CA GLY A 140 -8.08 -12.70 10.23
C GLY A 140 -7.34 -12.95 8.91
N ALA A 141 -7.77 -12.33 7.80
CA ALA A 141 -7.15 -12.46 6.48
C ALA A 141 -5.98 -11.47 6.26
N VAL A 142 -6.04 -10.29 6.90
CA VAL A 142 -4.99 -9.26 6.84
C VAL A 142 -4.27 -9.17 8.17
N LYS A 143 -2.94 -9.11 8.13
CA LYS A 143 -2.11 -8.92 9.32
C LYS A 143 -2.37 -7.53 9.92
N SER A 144 -2.49 -7.46 11.25
CA SER A 144 -2.74 -6.21 11.99
C SER A 144 -1.74 -5.11 11.64
N TRP A 145 -0.45 -5.45 11.52
CA TRP A 145 0.58 -4.47 11.20
C TRP A 145 0.43 -3.85 9.80
N VAL A 146 -0.10 -4.61 8.82
CA VAL A 146 -0.33 -4.11 7.46
C VAL A 146 -1.38 -3.01 7.46
N ILE A 147 -2.53 -3.25 8.11
CA ILE A 147 -3.60 -2.25 8.21
C ILE A 147 -3.19 -1.07 9.08
N PHE A 148 -2.45 -1.29 10.18
CA PHE A 148 -1.95 -0.20 11.03
C PHE A 148 -1.07 0.78 10.23
N MET A 149 -0.11 0.25 9.46
CA MET A 149 0.78 1.08 8.65
C MET A 149 0.06 1.77 7.50
N ALA A 150 -0.86 1.08 6.82
CA ALA A 150 -1.70 1.69 5.79
C ALA A 150 -2.53 2.85 6.34
N ALA A 151 -3.17 2.66 7.50
CA ALA A 151 -3.97 3.69 8.17
C ALA A 151 -3.12 4.87 8.64
N CYS A 152 -1.91 4.62 9.17
CA CYS A 152 -0.96 5.68 9.50
C CYS A 152 -0.59 6.54 8.29
N VAL A 153 -0.27 5.92 7.15
CA VAL A 153 0.08 6.62 5.91
C VAL A 153 -1.14 7.36 5.32
N ALA A 154 -2.34 6.81 5.50
CA ALA A 154 -3.58 7.47 5.12
C ALA A 154 -4.01 8.60 6.06
N GLU A 155 -3.31 8.77 7.18
CA GLU A 155 -3.70 9.64 8.29
C GLU A 155 -5.13 9.36 8.82
N ASP A 156 -5.55 8.08 8.76
CA ASP A 156 -6.84 7.63 9.27
C ASP A 156 -6.76 7.42 10.79
N ALA A 157 -7.11 8.47 11.52
CA ALA A 157 -7.02 8.47 12.98
C ALA A 157 -7.97 7.47 13.64
N ASP A 158 -9.10 7.16 13.00
CA ASP A 158 -10.11 6.26 13.56
C ASP A 158 -9.63 4.81 13.51
N ILE A 159 -9.12 4.36 12.35
CA ILE A 159 -8.53 3.03 12.20
C ILE A 159 -7.28 2.90 13.08
N VAL A 160 -6.39 3.90 13.10
CA VAL A 160 -5.21 3.86 13.97
C VAL A 160 -5.60 3.74 15.44
N ALA A 161 -6.56 4.54 15.92
CA ALA A 161 -7.03 4.45 17.31
C ALA A 161 -7.67 3.09 17.63
N SER A 162 -8.49 2.55 16.72
CA SER A 162 -9.09 1.21 16.83
C SER A 162 -8.00 0.15 16.99
N MET A 163 -6.99 0.21 16.13
CA MET A 163 -5.84 -0.69 16.12
C MET A 163 -4.93 -0.53 17.35
N LEU A 164 -4.90 0.63 18.00
CA LEU A 164 -4.17 0.81 19.26
C LEU A 164 -4.92 0.21 20.47
N ASN A 165 -6.22 0.03 20.36
CA ASN A 165 -7.10 -0.44 21.44
C ASN A 165 -7.44 -1.92 21.36
N ASP A 166 -7.26 -2.59 20.21
CA ASP A 166 -7.69 -3.97 20.05
C ASP A 166 -6.74 -4.95 20.79
N PRO A 167 -7.24 -5.68 21.81
CA PRO A 167 -6.44 -6.58 22.62
C PRO A 167 -6.01 -7.85 21.86
N ARG A 168 -6.66 -8.17 20.73
CA ARG A 168 -6.33 -9.32 19.87
C ARG A 168 -5.06 -9.10 19.09
N HIS A 169 -4.47 -7.90 19.15
CA HIS A 169 -3.13 -7.62 18.66
C HIS A 169 -2.00 -8.20 19.52
N GLY A 170 -2.28 -9.19 20.39
CA GLY A 170 -1.39 -9.88 21.37
C GLY A 170 -0.06 -10.44 20.86
N GLY A 171 0.34 -10.06 19.67
CA GLY A 171 1.66 -9.55 19.45
C GLY A 171 1.71 -8.91 18.08
N TRP A 172 2.05 -7.63 18.00
CA TRP A 172 2.99 -7.24 16.94
C TRP A 172 4.39 -7.83 17.24
N LYS A 173 4.41 -9.09 17.70
CA LYS A 173 5.58 -9.88 18.02
C LYS A 173 6.27 -10.15 16.70
N ARG A 174 7.18 -9.25 16.35
CA ARG A 174 8.33 -9.48 15.47
C ARG A 174 8.06 -10.36 14.25
N GLU A 175 6.95 -10.14 13.55
CA GLU A 175 6.76 -10.71 12.22
C GLU A 175 7.80 -10.07 11.27
N GLY A 176 9.01 -10.64 11.22
CA GLY A 176 10.13 -10.19 10.38
C GLY A 176 11.45 -9.89 11.09
N LEU A 177 11.57 -10.04 12.43
CA LEU A 177 12.84 -9.87 13.15
C LEU A 177 13.33 -11.23 13.67
N SER A 178 14.61 -11.53 13.42
CA SER A 178 15.34 -12.77 13.75
C SER A 178 14.95 -13.47 15.07
N LYS A 179 14.93 -14.81 15.06
CA LYS A 179 14.68 -15.73 16.21
C LYS A 179 15.46 -15.41 17.50
N ALA A 180 16.58 -14.69 17.41
CA ALA A 180 17.39 -14.33 18.57
C ALA A 180 16.70 -13.33 19.53
N ALA A 181 15.53 -12.83 19.16
CA ALA A 181 14.83 -11.82 19.93
C ALA A 181 13.67 -12.40 20.79
N ASP A 182 13.28 -13.67 20.59
CA ASP A 182 12.08 -14.28 21.15
C ASP A 182 12.01 -14.33 22.70
N ASP A 183 13.12 -14.10 23.41
CA ASP A 183 13.20 -14.13 24.88
C ASP A 183 12.76 -12.84 25.61
N LEU A 184 12.28 -11.81 24.88
CA LEU A 184 11.73 -10.61 25.50
C LEU A 184 10.20 -10.59 25.37
N THR A 185 9.52 -10.94 26.47
CA THR A 185 8.07 -10.80 26.71
C THR A 185 7.61 -9.34 26.83
N LEU A 186 8.11 -8.46 25.95
CA LEU A 186 7.69 -7.06 25.90
C LEU A 186 6.46 -6.93 25.00
N ASP A 187 5.31 -6.81 25.66
CA ASP A 187 4.09 -6.29 25.07
C ASP A 187 4.40 -4.96 24.37
N ILE A 188 4.17 -4.93 23.04
CA ILE A 188 3.95 -3.74 22.21
C ILE A 188 4.97 -2.60 22.42
N ASP A 189 6.27 -2.90 22.36
CA ASP A 189 7.29 -1.84 22.32
C ASP A 189 7.59 -1.40 20.87
N VAL A 190 6.85 -0.41 20.38
CA VAL A 190 7.12 0.22 19.08
C VAL A 190 8.51 0.88 18.97
N ARG A 191 9.17 1.18 20.11
CA ARG A 191 10.55 1.70 20.12
C ARG A 191 11.55 0.67 19.61
N GLY A 192 11.18 -0.61 19.62
CA GLY A 192 11.97 -1.71 19.05
C GLY A 192 11.85 -1.87 17.54
N TYR A 193 11.00 -1.08 16.85
CA TYR A 193 10.88 -1.19 15.40
C TYR A 193 12.08 -0.59 14.66
N PRO A 194 12.43 -1.14 13.48
CA PRO A 194 13.44 -0.54 12.62
C PRO A 194 13.10 0.91 12.27
N PHE A 195 14.11 1.76 12.17
CA PHE A 195 13.95 3.18 11.86
C PHE A 195 13.21 3.40 10.53
N GLU A 196 13.41 2.50 9.57
CA GLU A 196 12.77 2.50 8.26
C GLU A 196 11.24 2.45 8.38
N TRP A 197 10.72 1.82 9.43
CA TRP A 197 9.29 1.70 9.66
C TRP A 197 8.71 3.00 10.20
N TRP A 198 9.39 3.61 11.16
CA TRP A 198 9.05 4.94 11.65
C TRP A 198 9.08 5.97 10.53
N ALA A 199 10.11 5.92 9.67
CA ALA A 199 10.25 6.81 8.53
C ALA A 199 9.09 6.74 7.51
N MET A 200 8.28 5.66 7.52
CA MET A 200 7.10 5.55 6.66
C MET A 200 5.87 6.29 7.22
N VAL A 201 5.76 6.42 8.54
CA VAL A 201 4.62 7.05 9.23
C VAL A 201 4.74 8.59 9.10
N PRO A 202 3.66 9.33 8.83
CA PRO A 202 3.70 10.79 8.85
C PRO A 202 4.16 11.33 10.20
N ALA A 203 4.99 12.38 10.22
CA ALA A 203 5.64 12.88 11.45
C ALA A 203 4.64 13.20 12.58
N GLY A 204 3.47 13.77 12.25
CA GLY A 204 2.42 14.05 13.22
C GLY A 204 1.84 12.78 13.87
N PHE A 205 1.74 11.70 13.11
CA PHE A 205 1.30 10.39 13.60
C PHE A 205 2.41 9.68 14.38
N GLN A 206 3.68 9.78 13.97
CA GLN A 206 4.81 9.15 14.66
C GLN A 206 4.84 9.53 16.15
N TRP A 207 4.79 10.84 16.43
CA TRP A 207 4.82 11.35 17.80
C TRP A 207 3.59 10.90 18.60
N ALA A 208 2.40 11.02 18.02
CA ALA A 208 1.14 10.65 18.68
C ALA A 208 1.08 9.14 18.97
N VAL A 209 1.48 8.29 18.01
CA VAL A 209 1.57 6.83 18.19
C VAL A 209 2.56 6.49 19.30
N GLY A 210 3.77 7.05 19.24
CA GLY A 210 4.80 6.79 20.25
C GLY A 210 4.34 7.14 21.66
N LYS A 211 3.70 8.31 21.82
CA LYS A 211 3.14 8.74 23.11
C LYS A 211 1.98 7.86 23.57
N ALA A 212 1.02 7.56 22.69
CA ALA A 212 -0.14 6.73 23.01
C ALA A 212 0.27 5.32 23.48
N MET A 213 1.29 4.73 22.85
CA MET A 213 1.82 3.42 23.27
C MET A 213 2.47 3.49 24.66
N THR A 214 3.32 4.51 24.93
CA THR A 214 3.93 4.67 26.27
C THR A 214 2.93 4.94 27.39
N TYR A 215 1.75 5.48 27.06
CA TYR A 215 0.69 5.70 28.05
C TYR A 215 0.09 4.39 28.53
N GLY A 216 -0.19 3.46 27.61
CA GLY A 216 -0.73 2.14 27.95
C GLY A 216 0.19 1.34 28.86
N ASP A 217 1.51 1.46 28.70
CA ASP A 217 2.48 0.75 29.53
C ASP A 217 2.59 1.34 30.94
N LYS A 218 2.46 2.67 31.06
CA LYS A 218 2.53 3.38 32.35
C LYS A 218 1.25 3.28 33.17
N TYR A 219 0.10 3.15 32.50
CA TYR A 219 -1.21 3.15 33.14
C TYR A 219 -2.07 1.96 32.66
N PRO A 220 -1.68 0.71 32.94
CA PRO A 220 -2.42 -0.47 32.48
C PRO A 220 -3.83 -0.56 33.08
N GLN A 221 -4.06 0.10 34.22
CA GLN A 221 -5.37 0.19 34.91
C GLN A 221 -6.22 1.37 34.42
N SER A 222 -5.72 2.16 33.47
CA SER A 222 -6.46 3.29 32.93
C SER A 222 -7.70 2.82 32.18
N VAL A 223 -8.87 3.35 32.55
CA VAL A 223 -10.12 3.20 31.77
C VAL A 223 -9.96 3.79 30.37
N ARG A 224 -9.04 4.75 30.22
CA ARG A 224 -8.74 5.44 28.97
C ARG A 224 -7.81 4.59 28.10
N GLY A 225 -8.27 4.22 26.91
CA GLY A 225 -7.53 3.39 25.96
C GLY A 225 -6.43 4.17 25.23
N ARG A 226 -5.44 3.44 24.68
CA ARG A 226 -4.34 4.00 23.87
C ARG A 226 -4.86 4.83 22.70
N GLY A 227 -5.95 4.39 22.06
CA GLY A 227 -6.61 5.09 20.96
C GLY A 227 -7.19 6.46 21.35
N ASP A 228 -7.72 6.63 22.57
CA ASP A 228 -8.25 7.91 23.03
C ASP A 228 -7.14 8.92 23.30
N VAL A 229 -6.03 8.45 23.86
CA VAL A 229 -4.80 9.23 24.01
C VAL A 229 -4.28 9.68 22.66
N PHE A 230 -4.19 8.76 21.70
CA PHE A 230 -3.77 9.07 20.34
C PHE A 230 -4.63 10.18 19.68
N ARG A 231 -5.96 10.07 19.76
CA ARG A 231 -6.88 11.07 19.16
C ARG A 231 -6.72 12.46 19.79
N GLU A 232 -6.56 12.55 21.11
CA GLU A 232 -6.34 13.83 21.78
C GLU A 232 -5.01 14.47 21.38
N LEU A 233 -3.94 13.68 21.28
CA LEU A 233 -2.64 14.16 20.85
C LEU A 233 -2.68 14.73 19.42
N LEU A 234 -3.42 14.08 18.51
CA LEU A 234 -3.63 14.61 17.16
C LEU A 234 -4.45 15.89 17.12
N LYS A 235 -5.45 16.05 17.99
CA LYS A 235 -6.22 17.31 18.10
C LYS A 235 -5.33 18.46 18.54
N ALA A 236 -4.46 18.22 19.52
CA ALA A 236 -3.51 19.23 20.00
C ALA A 236 -2.47 19.63 18.95
N ALA A 237 -2.05 18.70 18.08
CA ALA A 237 -1.08 18.98 17.02
C ALA A 237 -1.66 19.79 15.83
N LYS A 238 -3.00 19.89 15.72
CA LYS A 238 -3.69 20.63 14.65
C LYS A 238 -4.20 22.01 15.09
N ALA A 239 -4.10 22.33 16.38
CA ALA A 239 -4.48 23.62 16.97
C ALA A 239 -3.30 24.59 16.95
#